data_AF-A0A026VTF9-F1
#
_entry.id   AF-A0A026VTF9-F1
#
_cell.length_a   1.000
_cell.length_b   1.000
_cell.length_c   1.000
_cell.angle_alpha   90.00
_cell.angle_beta   90.00
_cell.angle_gamma   90.00
#
_symmetry.space_group_name_H-M   'P 1'
#
loop_
_entity.id
_entity.type
_entity.pdbx_description
1 polymer ?
#
loop_
_entity_poly.entity_id
_entity_poly.type
_entity_poly.pdbx_seq_one_letter_code
_entity_poly.pdbx_strand_id
1 'polypeptide(L)'
;MDRVIRLGKDMLTSSQKTNVVYKIKCADCEACYIGQTKRHVTVRINEHKSNIKKNESDWSVVSCHRAHDGHEFDWMHVDVLHQDKHLRRREIAEMICIKKHSNSINL
;
A
#
# COMPACT_ATOMS: atom_id res chain seq x y z
N MET A 1 -33.38 -10.74 -4.65
CA MET A 1 -32.68 -9.83 -3.71
C MET A 1 -31.37 -10.48 -3.35
N ASP A 2 -30.40 -10.24 -4.21
CA ASP A 2 -29.06 -10.82 -4.21
C ASP A 2 -28.33 -10.44 -2.92
N ARG A 3 -28.08 -11.45 -2.07
CA ARG A 3 -27.23 -11.29 -0.89
C ARG A 3 -25.81 -11.09 -1.37
N VAL A 4 -25.41 -9.82 -1.49
CA VAL A 4 -24.04 -9.40 -1.72
C VAL A 4 -23.16 -10.07 -0.67
N ILE A 5 -22.25 -10.93 -1.14
CA ILE A 5 -21.26 -11.60 -0.31
C ILE A 5 -20.34 -10.52 0.24
N ARG A 6 -20.51 -10.20 1.53
CA ARG A 6 -19.55 -9.38 2.28
C ARG A 6 -18.27 -10.19 2.40
N LEU A 7 -17.30 -9.95 1.52
CA LEU A 7 -15.91 -10.38 1.72
C LEU A 7 -15.25 -9.52 2.80
N GLY A 8 -15.80 -9.57 4.01
CA GLY A 8 -15.01 -9.32 5.21
C GLY A 8 -14.14 -10.54 5.45
N LYS A 9 -13.10 -10.74 4.62
CA LYS A 9 -12.05 -11.70 4.94
C LYS A 9 -11.15 -11.04 5.96
N ASP A 10 -11.58 -11.16 7.20
CA ASP A 10 -10.77 -11.28 8.39
C ASP A 10 -9.47 -10.49 8.39
N MET A 11 -9.51 -9.38 9.12
CA MET A 11 -8.39 -8.57 9.62
C MET A 11 -7.45 -9.36 10.56
N LEU A 12 -7.20 -10.64 10.29
CA LEU A 12 -6.13 -11.41 10.90
C LEU A 12 -4.82 -11.03 10.19
N THR A 13 -4.27 -9.91 10.67
CA THR A 13 -2.90 -9.40 10.51
C THR A 13 -2.33 -9.49 9.09
N SER A 14 -2.93 -8.76 8.15
CA SER A 14 -2.31 -8.36 6.86
C SER A 14 -0.82 -8.00 7.01
N SER A 15 -0.50 -7.39 8.16
CA SER A 15 0.82 -6.98 8.63
C SER A 15 1.93 -8.04 8.50
N GLN A 16 1.66 -9.33 8.76
CA GLN A 16 2.68 -10.40 8.68
C GLN A 16 2.77 -11.10 7.31
N LYS A 17 1.97 -10.73 6.31
CA LYS A 17 2.07 -11.37 4.99
C LYS A 17 3.34 -10.93 4.25
N THR A 18 3.89 -11.85 3.47
CA THR A 18 5.06 -11.64 2.60
C THR A 18 4.71 -11.91 1.15
N ASN A 19 5.53 -11.41 0.22
CA ASN A 19 5.34 -11.61 -1.22
C ASN A 19 3.99 -11.07 -1.72
N VAL A 20 3.60 -9.89 -1.25
CA VAL A 20 2.28 -9.30 -1.52
C VAL A 20 2.37 -8.02 -2.34
N VAL A 21 1.29 -7.73 -3.05
CA VAL A 21 0.90 -6.38 -3.46
C VAL A 21 -0.07 -5.86 -2.41
N TYR A 22 0.20 -4.68 -1.86
CA TYR A 22 -0.61 -4.05 -0.83
C TYR A 22 -1.02 -2.64 -1.24
N LYS A 23 -2.03 -2.12 -0.56
CA LYS A 23 -2.54 -0.75 -0.69
C LYS A 23 -2.63 -0.12 0.69
N ILE A 24 -2.18 1.13 0.77
CA ILE A 24 -2.42 2.02 1.92
C ILE A 24 -3.17 3.25 1.43
N LYS A 25 -4.14 3.70 2.22
CA LYS A 25 -4.96 4.87 1.90
C LYS A 25 -4.43 6.09 2.65
N CYS A 26 -4.48 7.25 2.02
CA CYS A 26 -4.38 8.50 2.76
C CYS A 26 -5.59 8.59 3.70
N ALA A 27 -5.37 9.09 4.92
CA ALA A 27 -6.42 9.31 5.89
C ALA A 27 -7.16 10.64 5.63
N ASP A 28 -6.53 11.57 4.93
CA ASP A 28 -6.98 12.96 4.76
C ASP A 28 -7.51 13.26 3.35
N CYS A 29 -7.30 12.36 2.38
CA CYS A 29 -7.86 12.49 1.03
C CYS A 29 -8.11 11.12 0.36
N GLU A 30 -8.67 11.12 -0.85
CA GLU A 30 -9.00 9.89 -1.58
C GLU A 30 -7.79 9.17 -2.20
N ALA A 31 -6.58 9.71 -2.02
CA ALA A 31 -5.35 9.15 -2.54
C ALA A 31 -5.03 7.79 -1.89
N CYS A 32 -4.33 6.96 -2.64
CA CYS A 32 -3.77 5.72 -2.11
C CYS A 32 -2.40 5.44 -2.71
N TYR A 33 -1.59 4.66 -2.02
CA TYR A 33 -0.35 4.12 -2.55
C TYR A 33 -0.46 2.60 -2.67
N ILE A 34 -0.05 2.09 -3.82
CA ILE A 34 -0.01 0.64 -4.10
C ILE A 34 1.45 0.25 -4.26
N GLY A 35 1.88 -0.78 -3.55
CA GLY A 35 3.26 -1.24 -3.63
C GLY A 35 3.35 -2.75 -3.49
N GLN A 36 4.45 -3.34 -3.94
CA GLN A 36 4.79 -4.74 -3.64
C GLN A 36 5.90 -4.86 -2.59
N THR A 37 5.93 -6.00 -1.92
CA THR A 37 7.02 -6.37 -1.01
C THR A 37 7.26 -7.87 -0.99
N LYS A 38 8.54 -8.27 -1.02
CA LYS A 38 8.96 -9.65 -0.68
C LYS A 38 8.95 -9.88 0.84
N ARG A 39 9.15 -8.83 1.64
CA ARG A 39 9.23 -8.86 3.10
C ARG A 39 7.85 -8.78 3.74
N HIS A 40 7.79 -8.88 5.07
CA HIS A 40 6.55 -8.64 5.81
C HIS A 40 6.02 -7.23 5.54
N VAL A 41 4.70 -7.10 5.38
CA VAL A 41 4.04 -5.80 5.17
C VAL A 41 4.41 -4.82 6.27
N THR A 42 4.40 -5.22 7.55
CA THR A 42 4.79 -4.35 8.67
C THR A 42 6.15 -3.71 8.49
N VAL A 43 7.13 -4.49 8.02
CA VAL A 43 8.50 -3.97 7.79
C VAL A 43 8.45 -2.89 6.72
N ARG A 44 7.74 -3.14 5.61
CA ARG A 44 7.62 -2.16 4.52
C ARG A 44 6.89 -0.89 4.96
N ILE A 45 5.86 -1.02 5.79
CA ILE A 45 5.15 0.14 6.37
C ILE A 45 6.07 0.95 7.27
N ASN A 46 6.86 0.31 8.13
CA ASN A 46 7.80 1.02 8.99
C ASN A 46 8.92 1.73 8.21
N GLU A 47 9.33 1.17 7.08
CA GLU A 47 10.24 1.84 6.14
C GLU A 47 9.63 3.13 5.57
N HIS A 48 8.37 3.09 5.14
CA HIS A 48 7.67 4.28 4.66
C HIS A 48 7.52 5.33 5.75
N LYS A 49 7.10 4.94 6.95
CA LYS A 49 7.00 5.85 8.11
C LYS A 49 8.32 6.55 8.42
N SER A 50 9.42 5.81 8.33
CA SER A 50 10.75 6.31 8.67
C SER A 50 11.43 7.08 7.53
N ASN A 51 11.00 6.87 6.28
CA ASN A 51 11.60 7.50 5.11
C ASN A 51 11.49 9.03 5.12
N ILE A 52 10.43 9.59 5.71
CA ILE A 52 10.25 11.05 5.88
C ILE A 52 11.39 11.72 6.67
N LYS A 53 12.16 10.94 7.45
CA LYS A 53 13.30 11.44 8.23
C LYS A 53 14.57 11.61 7.39
N LYS A 54 14.59 11.13 6.15
CA LYS A 54 15.71 11.31 5.22
C LYS A 54 15.68 12.73 4.63
N ASN A 55 16.72 13.08 3.88
CA ASN A 55 16.72 14.28 3.05
C ASN A 55 15.55 14.23 2.07
N GLU A 56 15.01 15.41 1.73
CA GLU A 56 13.87 15.55 0.81
C GLU A 56 14.12 14.89 -0.55
N SER A 57 15.36 14.94 -1.06
CA SER A 57 15.75 14.28 -2.31
C SER A 57 15.62 12.74 -2.27
N ASP A 58 15.58 12.14 -1.08
CA ASP A 58 15.48 10.69 -0.87
C ASP A 58 14.08 10.24 -0.43
N TRP A 59 13.10 11.15 -0.46
CA TRP A 59 11.73 10.83 -0.10
C TRP A 59 11.07 9.93 -1.14
N SER A 60 10.39 8.91 -0.67
CA SER A 60 9.45 8.14 -1.47
C SER A 60 8.22 9.01 -1.78
N VAL A 61 7.45 8.62 -2.79
CA VAL A 61 6.17 9.27 -3.11
C VAL A 61 5.22 9.34 -1.91
N VAL A 62 5.28 8.35 -1.01
CA VAL A 62 4.52 8.33 0.24
C VAL A 62 4.98 9.44 1.18
N SER A 63 6.28 9.64 1.34
CA SER A 63 6.82 10.72 2.17
C SER A 63 6.62 12.09 1.55
N CYS A 64 6.75 12.24 0.22
CA CYS A 64 6.45 13.50 -0.46
C CYS A 64 4.98 13.90 -0.24
N HIS A 65 4.03 12.98 -0.45
CA HIS A 65 2.61 13.26 -0.19
C HIS A 65 2.37 13.68 1.26
N ARG A 66 2.98 12.98 2.23
CA ARG A 66 2.84 13.34 3.65
C ARG A 66 3.40 14.72 3.98
N ALA A 67 4.60 15.03 3.46
CA ALA A 67 5.32 16.23 3.81
C ALA A 67 4.80 17.48 3.08
N HIS A 68 4.49 17.36 1.79
CA HIS A 68 4.04 18.48 0.96
C HIS A 68 2.57 18.81 1.19
N ASP A 69 1.72 17.80 1.36
CA ASP A 69 0.28 18.01 1.54
C ASP A 69 -0.12 18.07 3.03
N GLY A 70 0.81 17.78 3.94
CA GLY A 70 0.53 17.71 5.38
C GLY A 70 -0.39 16.55 5.78
N HIS A 71 -0.48 15.53 4.92
CA HIS A 71 -1.37 14.38 5.09
C HIS A 71 -0.70 13.21 5.82
N GLU A 72 -1.51 12.27 6.28
CA GLU A 72 -1.10 11.02 6.90
C GLU A 72 -1.74 9.82 6.19
N PHE A 73 -1.14 8.64 6.34
CA PHE A 73 -1.71 7.39 5.83
C PHE A 73 -2.34 6.57 6.95
N ASP A 74 -3.39 5.81 6.63
CA ASP A 74 -3.93 4.80 7.52
C ASP A 74 -2.98 3.59 7.57
N TRP A 75 -2.04 3.66 8.51
CA TRP A 75 -1.03 2.62 8.71
C TRP A 75 -1.56 1.35 9.35
N MET A 76 -2.74 1.39 9.97
CA MET A 76 -3.34 0.25 10.65
C MET A 76 -4.12 -0.62 9.67
N HIS A 77 -4.79 0.01 8.71
CA HIS A 77 -5.62 -0.68 7.72
C HIS A 77 -4.91 -0.80 6.36
N VAL A 78 -4.01 -1.79 6.28
CA VAL A 78 -3.32 -2.13 5.03
C VAL A 78 -4.06 -3.24 4.28
N ASP A 79 -4.51 -2.93 3.08
CA ASP A 79 -5.21 -3.88 2.19
C ASP A 79 -4.18 -4.73 1.44
N VAL A 80 -4.26 -6.07 1.53
CA VAL A 80 -3.47 -6.97 0.67
C VAL A 80 -4.30 -7.31 -0.55
N LEU A 81 -3.86 -6.82 -1.72
CA LEU A 81 -4.56 -6.95 -2.99
C LEU A 81 -4.22 -8.25 -3.73
N HIS A 82 -2.98 -8.71 -3.60
CA HIS A 82 -2.48 -9.91 -4.26
C HIS A 82 -1.31 -10.53 -3.49
N GLN A 83 -1.08 -11.83 -3.66
CA GLN A 83 0.06 -12.54 -3.08
C GLN A 83 0.63 -13.54 -4.08
N ASP A 84 1.91 -13.39 -4.44
CA ASP A 84 2.62 -14.32 -5.32
C ASP A 84 4.11 -14.33 -4.97
N LYS A 85 4.68 -15.52 -4.78
CA LYS A 85 6.12 -15.69 -4.49
C LYS A 85 7.03 -15.28 -5.64
N HIS A 86 6.56 -15.35 -6.88
CA HIS A 86 7.35 -15.03 -8.07
C HIS A 86 7.32 -13.52 -8.34
N LEU A 87 8.51 -12.90 -8.37
CA LEU A 87 8.64 -11.46 -8.56
C LEU A 87 7.92 -10.97 -9.81
N ARG A 88 8.18 -11.58 -10.98
CA ARG A 88 7.57 -11.17 -12.25
C ARG A 88 6.04 -11.13 -12.22
N ARG A 89 5.41 -12.14 -11.60
CA ARG A 89 3.95 -12.21 -11.49
C ARG A 89 3.43 -11.12 -10.56
N ARG A 90 4.17 -10.84 -9.48
CA ARG A 90 3.85 -9.79 -8.51
C ARG A 90 4.02 -8.38 -9.08
N GLU A 91 5.03 -8.14 -9.91
CA GLU A 91 5.21 -6.88 -10.65
C GLU A 91 4.05 -6.63 -11.62
N ILE A 92 3.65 -7.65 -12.38
CA ILE A 92 2.48 -7.55 -13.27
C ILE A 92 1.21 -7.26 -12.45
N ALA A 93 1.02 -7.95 -11.33
CA ALA A 93 -0.11 -7.73 -10.44
C ALA A 93 -0.11 -6.31 -9.85
N GLU A 94 1.05 -5.79 -9.44
CA GLU A 94 1.21 -4.41 -8.96
C GLU A 94 0.78 -3.39 -10.02
N MET A 95 1.28 -3.53 -11.25
CA MET A 95 0.89 -2.65 -12.36
C MET A 95 -0.61 -2.68 -12.65
N ILE A 96 -1.22 -3.88 -12.64
CA ILE A 96 -2.67 -4.03 -12.81
C ILE A 96 -3.41 -3.34 -11.65
N CYS A 97 -2.96 -3.51 -10.42
CA CYS A 97 -3.55 -2.89 -9.25
C CYS A 97 -3.45 -1.36 -9.30
N ILE A 98 -2.31 -0.80 -9.69
CA ILE A 98 -2.13 0.65 -9.89
C ILE A 98 -3.11 1.17 -10.94
N LYS A 99 -3.17 0.55 -12.12
CA LYS A 99 -4.08 0.99 -13.21
C LYS A 99 -5.56 0.89 -12.85
N LYS A 100 -5.95 0.00 -11.95
CA LYS A 100 -7.33 -0.14 -11.46
C LYS A 100 -7.73 0.93 -10.44
N HIS A 101 -6.78 1.67 -9.88
CA HIS A 101 -7.03 2.68 -8.87
C HIS A 101 -6.63 4.05 -9.41
N SER A 102 -7.61 4.82 -9.90
CA SER A 102 -7.39 6.16 -10.47
C SER A 102 -6.69 7.13 -9.52
N ASN A 103 -6.86 6.94 -8.21
CA ASN A 103 -6.32 7.83 -7.17
C ASN A 103 -4.98 7.31 -6.61
N SER A 104 -4.26 6.47 -7.35
CA SER A 104 -2.96 5.96 -6.93
C SER A 104 -1.89 7.04 -7.11
N ILE A 105 -1.12 7.34 -6.06
CA ILE A 105 0.01 8.30 -6.12
C ILE A 105 1.31 7.67 -6.65
N ASN A 106 1.19 6.52 -7.30
CA ASN A 106 2.31 5.86 -7.95
C ASN A 106 2.69 6.67 -9.19
N LEU A 107 3.79 7.42 -9.09
CA LEU A 107 4.41 8.12 -10.23
C LEU A 107 4.85 7.14 -11.33
#